data_AF-A0AAU5CZP8-F1
#
_entry.id   AF-A0AAU5CZP8-F1
#
_cell.length_a   1.000
_cell.length_b   1.000
_cell.length_c   1.000
_cell.angle_alpha   90.00
_cell.angle_beta   90.00
_cell.angle_gamma   90.00
#
_symmetry.space_group_name_H-M   'P 1'
#
loop_
_entity.id
_entity.type
_entity.pdbx_description
1 polymer ?
#
loop_
_entity_poly.entity_id
_entity_poly.type
_entity_poly.pdbx_seq_one_letter_code
_entity_poly.pdbx_strand_id
1 'polypeptide(L)'
;MTNLTVQSSSLLQALMTALLEPRPAPHPRHQALLDARERQLEVEAELSAWASRPQPTTEAAQDKELDDLSNLLVEHAQAGRQVSYLLGADTCCPPCADSEQPPTVLSCTADNAVSAFAAPCILAACLDAFAFHGSPDALSSADLVAELRTLPGIAEGRWPYAELTQTRLATLLRPYEVASRDITHGDGRRRKSYRRSALLAAIPADCDCRPS
;
A
#
# COMPACT_ATOMS: atom_id res chain seq x y z
N MET A 1 49.23 -19.34 -20.41
CA MET A 1 47.82 -19.63 -20.76
C MET A 1 47.29 -20.74 -19.85
N THR A 2 47.07 -20.47 -18.56
CA THR A 2 46.68 -21.50 -17.54
C THR A 2 45.58 -21.04 -16.57
N ASN A 3 45.06 -19.81 -16.69
CA ASN A 3 44.07 -19.26 -15.75
C ASN A 3 42.61 -19.66 -16.03
N LEU A 4 42.29 -20.05 -17.27
CA LEU A 4 40.90 -20.35 -17.66
C LEU A 4 40.40 -21.71 -17.16
N THR A 5 41.27 -22.73 -17.09
CA THR A 5 40.91 -24.09 -16.66
C THR A 5 40.75 -24.22 -15.14
N VAL A 6 41.41 -23.36 -14.36
CA VAL A 6 41.28 -23.35 -12.89
C VAL A 6 39.96 -22.70 -12.45
N GLN A 7 39.56 -21.62 -13.13
CA GLN A 7 38.28 -20.95 -12.86
C GLN A 7 37.07 -21.82 -13.19
N SER A 8 37.09 -22.56 -14.32
CA SER A 8 36.00 -23.46 -14.69
C SER A 8 35.80 -24.60 -13.68
N SER A 9 36.89 -25.15 -13.15
CA SER A 9 36.83 -26.22 -12.15
C SER A 9 36.28 -25.72 -10.81
N SER A 10 36.64 -24.50 -10.40
CA SER A 10 36.12 -23.91 -9.16
C SER A 10 34.62 -23.58 -9.22
N LEU A 11 34.12 -23.14 -10.38
CA LEU A 11 32.70 -22.87 -10.59
C LEU A 11 31.87 -24.16 -10.63
N LEU A 12 32.35 -25.18 -11.35
CA LEU A 12 31.68 -26.48 -11.39
C LEU A 12 31.65 -27.12 -9.99
N GLN A 13 32.73 -27.01 -9.23
CA GLN A 13 32.78 -27.56 -7.88
C GLN A 13 31.86 -26.79 -6.92
N ALA A 14 31.80 -25.46 -7.01
CA ALA A 14 30.84 -24.66 -6.24
C ALA A 14 29.38 -24.97 -6.61
N LEU A 15 29.08 -25.17 -7.90
CA LEU A 15 27.75 -25.58 -8.37
C LEU A 15 27.37 -26.97 -7.87
N MET A 16 28.29 -27.93 -7.95
CA MET A 16 28.06 -29.26 -7.41
C MET A 16 27.81 -29.20 -5.90
N THR A 17 28.62 -28.46 -5.15
CA THR A 17 28.40 -28.29 -3.71
C THR A 17 27.05 -27.63 -3.41
N ALA A 18 26.66 -26.57 -4.12
CA ALA A 18 25.38 -25.90 -3.94
C ALA A 18 24.16 -26.78 -4.28
N LEU A 19 24.32 -27.73 -5.22
CA LEU A 19 23.27 -28.68 -5.59
C LEU A 19 23.17 -29.87 -4.62
N LEU A 20 24.28 -30.23 -3.96
CA LEU A 20 24.34 -31.30 -2.95
C LEU A 20 24.01 -30.82 -1.53
N GLU A 21 24.09 -29.51 -1.26
CA GLU A 21 23.66 -28.95 0.02
C GLU A 21 22.13 -29.00 0.16
N PRO A 22 21.61 -29.39 1.34
CA PRO A 22 20.17 -29.35 1.61
C PRO A 22 19.65 -27.93 1.37
N ARG A 23 18.71 -27.80 0.43
CA ARG A 23 18.10 -26.50 0.12
C ARG A 23 17.55 -25.92 1.42
N PRO A 24 17.92 -24.69 1.81
CA PRO A 24 17.37 -24.08 2.99
C PRO A 24 15.84 -24.06 2.86
N ALA A 25 15.14 -24.34 3.96
CA ALA A 25 13.69 -24.34 3.97
C ALA A 25 13.19 -22.99 3.41
N PRO A 26 12.17 -23.00 2.53
CA PRO A 26 11.63 -21.77 1.97
C PRO A 26 11.22 -20.86 3.11
N HIS A 27 11.52 -19.56 2.96
CA HIS A 27 11.17 -18.58 3.98
C HIS A 27 9.65 -18.68 4.26
N PRO A 28 9.22 -18.80 5.53
CA PRO A 28 7.83 -19.12 5.87
C PRO A 28 6.83 -18.12 5.30
N ARG A 29 7.25 -16.85 5.15
CA ARG A 29 6.44 -15.81 4.50
C ARG A 29 6.27 -16.03 3.00
N HIS A 30 7.33 -16.44 2.29
CA HIS A 30 7.21 -16.72 0.85
C HIS A 30 6.30 -17.91 0.63
N GLN A 31 6.41 -18.93 1.48
CA GLN A 31 5.48 -20.06 1.45
C GLN A 31 4.04 -19.59 1.69
N ALA A 32 3.79 -18.82 2.75
CA ALA A 32 2.46 -18.29 3.06
C ALA A 32 1.88 -17.42 1.93
N LEU A 33 2.72 -16.67 1.21
CA LEU A 33 2.30 -15.87 0.07
C LEU A 33 1.89 -16.75 -1.12
N LEU A 34 2.69 -17.78 -1.43
CA LEU A 34 2.36 -18.74 -2.47
C LEU A 34 1.06 -19.48 -2.15
N ASP A 35 0.92 -19.96 -0.91
CA ASP A 35 -0.28 -20.65 -0.44
C ASP A 35 -1.52 -19.73 -0.51
N ALA A 36 -1.38 -18.46 -0.11
CA ALA A 36 -2.47 -17.48 -0.20
C ALA A 36 -2.86 -17.18 -1.65
N ARG A 37 -1.88 -17.10 -2.56
CA ARG A 37 -2.15 -16.87 -3.98
C ARG A 37 -2.81 -18.08 -4.64
N GLU A 38 -2.38 -19.28 -4.29
CA GLU A 38 -3.01 -20.53 -4.74
C GLU A 38 -4.48 -20.58 -4.30
N ARG A 39 -4.75 -20.30 -3.02
CA ARG A 39 -6.13 -20.24 -2.50
C ARG A 39 -6.99 -19.20 -3.21
N GLN A 40 -6.43 -18.05 -3.60
CA GLN A 40 -7.17 -17.05 -4.37
C GLN A 40 -7.56 -17.60 -5.76
N LEU A 41 -6.65 -18.30 -6.44
CA LEU A 41 -6.91 -18.89 -7.76
C LEU A 41 -7.97 -19.99 -7.69
N GLU A 42 -7.99 -20.80 -6.61
CA GLU A 42 -9.02 -21.81 -6.38
C GLU A 42 -10.41 -21.18 -6.29
N VAL A 43 -10.56 -20.13 -5.48
CA VAL A 43 -11.85 -19.44 -5.31
C VAL A 43 -12.28 -18.72 -6.60
N GLU A 44 -11.34 -18.12 -7.33
CA GLU A 44 -11.61 -17.53 -8.66
C GLU A 44 -12.10 -18.60 -9.66
N ALA A 45 -11.51 -19.80 -9.63
CA ALA A 45 -11.95 -20.92 -10.44
C ALA A 45 -13.36 -21.38 -10.06
N GLU A 46 -13.68 -21.47 -8.76
CA GLU A 46 -15.03 -21.80 -8.29
C GLU A 46 -16.07 -20.75 -8.70
N LEU A 47 -15.75 -19.46 -8.62
CA LEU A 47 -16.61 -18.38 -9.10
C LEU A 47 -16.88 -18.49 -10.61
N SER A 48 -15.84 -18.79 -11.39
CA SER A 48 -15.97 -19.00 -12.83
C SER A 48 -16.84 -20.23 -13.16
N ALA A 49 -16.71 -21.30 -12.39
CA ALA A 49 -17.53 -22.50 -12.52
C ALA A 49 -18.97 -22.22 -12.09
N TRP A 50 -19.18 -21.39 -11.07
CA TRP A 50 -20.51 -20.96 -10.63
C TRP A 50 -21.22 -20.15 -11.71
N ALA A 51 -20.52 -19.23 -12.38
CA ALA A 51 -21.08 -18.42 -13.48
C ALA A 51 -21.53 -19.23 -14.71
N SER A 52 -21.04 -20.46 -14.87
CA SER A 52 -21.44 -21.37 -15.96
C SER A 52 -22.52 -22.38 -15.56
N ARG A 53 -23.04 -22.32 -14.33
CA ARG A 53 -24.10 -23.22 -13.86
C ARG A 53 -25.45 -22.93 -14.52
N PRO A 54 -26.28 -23.97 -14.72
CA PRO A 54 -27.66 -23.80 -15.16
C PRO A 54 -28.47 -23.05 -14.10
N GLN A 55 -29.39 -22.20 -14.55
CA GLN A 55 -30.20 -21.37 -13.67
C GLN A 55 -31.20 -22.21 -12.87
N PRO A 56 -31.42 -21.90 -11.58
CA PRO A 56 -32.35 -22.63 -10.74
C PRO A 56 -33.78 -22.43 -11.23
N THR A 57 -34.56 -23.51 -11.24
CA THR A 57 -35.95 -23.51 -11.72
C THR A 57 -36.98 -23.34 -10.61
N THR A 58 -36.55 -23.35 -9.34
CA THR A 58 -37.43 -23.22 -8.17
C THR A 58 -36.93 -22.12 -7.25
N GLU A 59 -37.84 -21.41 -6.59
CA GLU A 59 -37.50 -20.31 -5.66
C GLU A 59 -36.60 -20.80 -4.51
N ALA A 60 -36.89 -21.97 -3.92
CA ALA A 60 -36.06 -22.55 -2.86
C ALA A 60 -34.63 -22.90 -3.31
N ALA A 61 -34.45 -23.31 -4.58
CA ALA A 61 -33.11 -23.54 -5.13
C ALA A 61 -32.39 -22.21 -5.42
N GLN A 62 -33.13 -21.18 -5.83
CA GLN A 62 -32.60 -19.85 -6.07
C GLN A 62 -32.09 -19.19 -4.78
N ASP A 63 -32.85 -19.25 -3.69
CA ASP A 63 -32.43 -18.70 -2.40
C ASP A 63 -31.14 -19.38 -1.89
N LYS A 64 -31.07 -20.72 -2.01
CA LYS A 64 -29.88 -21.47 -1.64
C LYS A 64 -28.67 -21.11 -2.50
N GLU A 65 -28.85 -20.94 -3.81
CA GLU A 65 -27.76 -20.52 -4.70
C GLU A 65 -27.27 -19.10 -4.41
N LEU A 66 -28.16 -18.20 -4.01
CA LEU A 66 -27.80 -16.85 -3.56
C LEU A 66 -26.96 -16.89 -2.29
N ASP A 67 -27.34 -17.72 -1.31
CA ASP A 67 -26.56 -17.93 -0.09
C ASP A 67 -25.17 -18.50 -0.42
N ASP A 68 -25.10 -19.53 -1.26
CA ASP A 68 -23.85 -20.15 -1.69
C ASP A 68 -22.95 -19.15 -2.45
N LEU A 69 -23.51 -18.33 -3.35
CA LEU A 69 -22.77 -17.27 -4.03
C LEU A 69 -22.26 -16.21 -3.05
N SER A 70 -23.09 -15.81 -2.08
CA SER A 70 -22.70 -14.80 -1.09
C SER A 70 -21.50 -15.26 -0.27
N ASN A 71 -21.49 -16.53 0.16
CA ASN A 71 -20.37 -17.14 0.87
C ASN A 71 -19.12 -17.18 -0.01
N LEU A 72 -19.25 -17.58 -1.27
CA LEU A 72 -18.14 -17.64 -2.20
C LEU A 72 -17.52 -16.26 -2.49
N LEU A 73 -18.34 -15.21 -2.59
CA LEU A 73 -17.85 -13.82 -2.73
C LEU A 73 -17.13 -13.33 -1.47
N VAL A 74 -17.61 -13.72 -0.29
CA VAL A 74 -16.93 -13.43 0.99
C VAL A 74 -15.57 -14.11 1.03
N GLU A 75 -15.48 -15.39 0.63
CA GLU A 75 -14.23 -16.14 0.57
C GLU A 75 -13.25 -15.53 -0.44
N HIS A 76 -13.73 -15.12 -1.62
CA HIS A 76 -12.91 -14.43 -2.62
C HIS A 76 -12.33 -13.12 -2.08
N ALA A 77 -13.16 -12.32 -1.39
CA ALA A 77 -12.72 -11.09 -0.76
C ALA A 77 -11.71 -11.34 0.37
N GLN A 78 -11.86 -12.42 1.14
CA GLN A 78 -10.91 -12.80 2.18
C GLN A 78 -9.56 -13.25 1.59
N ALA A 79 -9.58 -14.10 0.57
CA ALA A 79 -8.37 -14.56 -0.11
C ALA A 79 -7.58 -13.38 -0.72
N GLY A 80 -8.28 -12.44 -1.37
CA GLY A 80 -7.66 -11.22 -1.90
C GLY A 80 -7.03 -10.35 -0.80
N ARG A 81 -7.74 -10.11 0.31
CA ARG A 81 -7.19 -9.37 1.46
C ARG A 81 -5.97 -10.04 2.06
N GLN A 82 -5.95 -11.37 2.15
CA GLN A 82 -4.82 -12.12 2.68
C GLN A 82 -3.56 -11.93 1.81
N VAL A 83 -3.70 -11.97 0.49
CA VAL A 83 -2.60 -11.70 -0.43
C VAL A 83 -2.12 -10.25 -0.30
N SER A 84 -3.03 -9.28 -0.29
CA SER A 84 -2.69 -7.86 -0.09
C SER A 84 -1.97 -7.62 1.24
N TYR A 85 -2.41 -8.27 2.32
CA TYR A 85 -1.76 -8.18 3.63
C TYR A 85 -0.34 -8.75 3.61
N LEU A 86 -0.14 -9.93 3.02
CA LEU A 86 1.17 -10.57 2.93
C LEU A 86 2.15 -9.84 2.00
N LEU A 87 1.64 -9.10 1.02
CA LEU A 87 2.44 -8.21 0.16
C LEU A 87 2.79 -6.89 0.85
N GLY A 88 1.86 -6.31 1.63
CA GLY A 88 2.01 -5.02 2.29
C GLY A 88 2.76 -5.04 3.63
N ALA A 89 2.99 -6.20 4.24
CA ALA A 89 3.79 -6.28 5.46
C ALA A 89 5.27 -5.97 5.16
N ASP A 90 5.91 -4.98 5.77
CA ASP A 90 7.30 -4.60 5.43
C ASP A 90 8.40 -5.53 5.97
N THR A 91 8.07 -6.61 6.66
CA THR A 91 9.05 -7.47 7.33
C THR A 91 9.38 -8.73 6.53
N CYS A 92 10.17 -8.59 5.47
CA CYS A 92 10.85 -9.74 4.84
C CYS A 92 12.13 -10.15 5.59
N CYS A 93 12.53 -9.37 6.61
CA CYS A 93 13.70 -9.64 7.43
C CYS A 93 13.29 -9.70 8.91
N PRO A 94 13.88 -10.61 9.72
CA PRO A 94 13.84 -10.46 11.16
C PRO A 94 14.45 -9.11 11.55
N PRO A 95 14.02 -8.47 12.67
CA PRO A 95 14.65 -7.25 13.14
C PRO A 95 16.14 -7.53 13.36
N CYS A 96 17.00 -6.88 12.58
CA CYS A 96 18.43 -6.88 12.84
C CYS A 96 18.62 -6.26 14.22
N ALA A 97 18.91 -7.10 15.22
CA ALA A 97 19.30 -6.64 16.53
C ALA A 97 20.63 -5.89 16.41
N ASP A 98 20.62 -4.64 16.87
CA ASP A 98 21.73 -3.74 17.17
C ASP A 98 22.94 -3.73 16.24
N SER A 99 23.11 -2.59 15.56
CA SER A 99 24.43 -2.01 15.35
C SER A 99 24.32 -0.48 15.41
N GLU A 100 25.02 0.08 16.39
CA GLU A 100 25.13 1.51 16.69
C GLU A 100 25.76 2.31 15.51
N GLN A 101 25.00 3.29 14.97
CA GLN A 101 25.40 4.56 14.29
C GLN A 101 26.30 4.54 13.02
N PRO A 102 26.41 5.64 12.21
CA PRO A 102 25.69 6.93 12.14
C PRO A 102 25.12 7.26 10.70
N PRO A 103 24.55 8.46 10.42
CA PRO A 103 23.62 8.65 9.29
C PRO A 103 24.36 9.02 7.99
N THR A 104 23.99 8.42 6.86
CA THR A 104 24.34 9.01 5.54
C THR A 104 23.39 8.56 4.43
N VAL A 105 22.75 9.57 3.84
CA VAL A 105 22.21 9.73 2.48
C VAL A 105 21.22 8.70 1.89
N LEU A 106 19.96 9.16 1.90
CA LEU A 106 18.98 9.14 0.82
C LEU A 106 19.50 8.58 -0.53
N SER A 107 18.90 7.49 -0.97
CA SER A 107 18.66 7.23 -2.39
C SER A 107 17.22 6.75 -2.54
N CYS A 108 16.34 7.69 -2.89
CA CYS A 108 14.99 7.40 -3.34
C CYS A 108 15.07 6.93 -4.79
N THR A 109 14.94 5.62 -5.02
CA THR A 109 14.43 5.13 -6.29
C THR A 109 12.93 5.35 -6.30
N ALA A 110 12.49 6.23 -7.18
CA ALA A 110 11.09 6.49 -7.47
C ALA A 110 10.48 5.26 -8.14
N ASP A 111 9.91 4.35 -7.34
CA ASP A 111 8.98 3.36 -7.86
C ASP A 111 7.55 3.82 -7.58
N ASN A 112 6.93 4.17 -8.70
CA ASN A 112 5.56 4.63 -8.86
C ASN A 112 4.61 3.46 -8.60
N ALA A 113 4.52 3.02 -7.35
CA ALA A 113 3.49 2.08 -6.92
C ALA A 113 2.21 2.89 -6.68
N VAL A 114 1.37 2.97 -7.72
CA VAL A 114 -0.04 3.31 -7.54
C VAL A 114 -0.65 2.18 -6.69
N SER A 115 -0.63 2.39 -5.37
CA SER A 115 -1.17 1.46 -4.38
C SER A 115 -2.69 1.44 -4.52
N ALA A 116 -3.19 0.38 -5.14
CA ALA A 116 -4.61 0.15 -5.27
C ALA A 116 -5.16 -0.34 -3.92
N PHE A 117 -6.07 0.45 -3.33
CA PHE A 117 -7.03 0.06 -2.29
C PHE A 117 -6.61 0.03 -0.81
N ALA A 118 -5.86 1.01 -0.35
CA ALA A 118 -6.26 1.73 0.86
C ALA A 118 -6.75 3.09 0.38
N ALA A 119 -7.99 3.51 0.68
CA ALA A 119 -8.29 4.94 0.51
C ALA A 119 -7.29 5.66 1.41
N PRO A 120 -6.32 6.42 0.85
CA PRO A 120 -5.30 7.04 1.67
C PRO A 120 -6.06 7.89 2.67
N CYS A 121 -5.84 7.65 3.96
CA CYS A 121 -6.44 8.50 4.98
C CYS A 121 -6.09 9.95 4.64
N ILE A 122 -6.93 10.89 5.03
CA ILE A 122 -6.81 12.28 4.54
C ILE A 122 -5.40 12.86 4.78
N LEU A 123 -4.70 12.42 5.83
CA LEU A 123 -3.31 12.78 6.10
C LEU A 123 -2.33 12.24 5.05
N ALA A 124 -2.44 10.97 4.65
CA ALA A 124 -1.62 10.37 3.60
C ALA A 124 -1.85 11.08 2.26
N ALA A 125 -3.12 11.29 1.88
CA ALA A 125 -3.47 12.02 0.66
C ALA A 125 -2.90 13.45 0.67
N CYS A 126 -2.90 14.11 1.84
CA CYS A 126 -2.25 15.41 1.97
C CYS A 126 -0.74 15.31 1.77
N LEU A 127 -0.07 14.32 2.36
CA LEU A 127 1.39 14.14 2.24
C LEU A 127 1.82 13.77 0.82
N ASP A 128 1.00 13.01 0.09
CA ASP A 128 1.20 12.72 -1.33
C ASP A 128 1.13 13.99 -2.18
N ALA A 129 0.17 14.88 -1.90
CA ALA A 129 0.10 16.19 -2.55
C ALA A 129 1.35 17.03 -2.24
N PHE A 130 1.90 16.97 -1.02
CA PHE A 130 3.19 17.59 -0.71
C PHE A 130 4.34 16.96 -1.53
N ALA A 131 4.37 15.64 -1.69
CA ALA A 131 5.37 14.96 -2.50
C ALA A 131 5.29 15.38 -3.97
N PHE A 132 4.08 15.51 -4.52
CA PHE A 132 3.85 16.00 -5.88
C PHE A 132 4.43 17.40 -6.13
N HIS A 133 4.34 18.30 -5.13
CA HIS A 133 4.91 19.64 -5.20
C HIS A 133 6.42 19.73 -4.88
N GLY A 134 7.13 18.59 -4.84
CA GLY A 134 8.56 18.58 -4.54
C GLY A 134 8.87 18.77 -3.06
N SER A 135 7.95 18.36 -2.18
CA SER A 135 8.19 18.27 -0.74
C SER A 135 8.43 19.59 0.01
N PRO A 136 7.67 20.68 -0.25
CA PRO A 136 7.88 21.95 0.44
C PRO A 136 7.52 21.87 1.94
N ASP A 137 8.13 22.72 2.78
CA ASP A 137 7.81 22.80 4.22
C ASP A 137 6.36 23.19 4.49
N ALA A 138 5.78 24.01 3.60
CA ALA A 138 4.41 24.46 3.68
C ALA A 138 3.77 24.54 2.29
N LEU A 139 2.53 24.09 2.20
CA LEU A 139 1.71 24.15 0.99
C LEU A 139 0.45 24.97 1.27
N SER A 140 0.03 25.79 0.30
CA SER A 140 -1.18 26.62 0.49
C SER A 140 -2.43 25.75 0.53
N SER A 141 -3.43 26.16 1.30
CA SER A 141 -4.71 25.43 1.38
C SER A 141 -5.44 25.39 0.03
N ALA A 142 -5.16 26.32 -0.88
CA ALA A 142 -5.73 26.32 -2.22
C ALA A 142 -5.07 25.24 -3.10
N ASP A 143 -3.74 25.19 -3.12
CA ASP A 143 -2.98 24.23 -3.92
C ASP A 143 -3.20 22.81 -3.40
N LEU A 144 -3.19 22.62 -2.08
CA LEU A 144 -3.48 21.34 -1.46
C LEU A 144 -4.88 20.82 -1.83
N VAL A 145 -5.89 21.67 -1.81
CA VAL A 145 -7.25 21.28 -2.22
C VAL A 145 -7.33 21.00 -3.71
N ALA A 146 -6.63 21.78 -4.55
CA ALA A 146 -6.60 21.57 -5.99
C ALA A 146 -6.06 20.18 -6.33
N GLU A 147 -4.95 19.77 -5.71
CA GLU A 147 -4.39 18.44 -5.89
C GLU A 147 -5.30 17.34 -5.35
N LEU A 148 -5.83 17.48 -4.14
CA LEU A 148 -6.73 16.48 -3.56
C LEU A 148 -8.01 16.26 -4.38
N ARG A 149 -8.48 17.25 -5.13
CA ARG A 149 -9.67 17.12 -6.00
C ARG A 149 -9.44 16.26 -7.23
N THR A 150 -8.19 16.02 -7.61
CA THR A 150 -7.83 15.13 -8.73
C THR A 150 -7.95 13.66 -8.34
N LEU A 151 -7.97 13.34 -7.05
CA LEU A 151 -8.04 11.97 -6.56
C LEU A 151 -9.45 11.38 -6.73
N PRO A 152 -9.55 10.12 -7.16
CA PRO A 152 -10.83 9.41 -7.21
C PRO A 152 -11.28 9.00 -5.79
N GLY A 153 -12.59 8.91 -5.58
CA GLY A 153 -13.17 8.35 -4.35
C GLY A 153 -13.68 9.37 -3.34
N ILE A 154 -13.83 8.92 -2.08
CA ILE A 154 -14.44 9.66 -0.98
C ILE A 154 -13.42 9.87 0.13
N ALA A 155 -13.20 11.12 0.51
CA ALA A 155 -12.36 11.49 1.63
C ALA A 155 -13.02 11.10 2.97
N GLU A 156 -12.38 10.19 3.71
CA GLU A 156 -12.81 9.73 5.05
C GLU A 156 -14.30 9.32 5.11
N GLY A 157 -14.85 8.79 4.01
CA GLY A 157 -16.26 8.39 3.91
C GLY A 157 -17.29 9.53 3.98
N ARG A 158 -16.87 10.81 3.99
CA ARG A 158 -17.77 11.97 4.14
C ARG A 158 -18.09 12.67 2.83
N TRP A 159 -17.07 13.03 2.06
CA TRP A 159 -17.22 13.84 0.85
C TRP A 159 -16.39 13.29 -0.30
N PRO A 160 -16.91 13.30 -1.54
CA PRO A 160 -16.10 12.98 -2.70
C PRO A 160 -14.92 13.97 -2.80
N TYR A 161 -13.74 13.45 -3.14
CA TYR A 161 -12.54 14.27 -3.33
C TYR A 161 -12.77 15.39 -4.34
N ALA A 162 -13.53 15.14 -5.42
CA ALA A 162 -13.87 16.13 -6.44
C ALA A 162 -14.62 17.38 -5.91
N GLU A 163 -15.28 17.29 -4.75
CA GLU A 163 -16.01 18.40 -4.12
C GLU A 163 -15.31 18.96 -2.87
N LEU A 164 -14.03 18.66 -2.70
CA LEU A 164 -13.29 19.20 -1.56
C LEU A 164 -13.20 20.73 -1.66
N THR A 165 -13.45 21.40 -0.54
CA THR A 165 -13.21 22.83 -0.35
C THR A 165 -12.27 23.03 0.83
N GLN A 166 -11.68 24.21 0.98
CA GLN A 166 -10.78 24.52 2.09
C GLN A 166 -11.45 24.30 3.46
N THR A 167 -12.74 24.66 3.58
CA THR A 167 -13.52 24.46 4.81
C THR A 167 -13.81 22.98 5.09
N ARG A 168 -14.12 22.20 4.04
CA ARG A 168 -14.33 20.75 4.17
C ARG A 168 -13.04 20.06 4.57
N LEU A 169 -11.91 20.41 3.95
CA LEU A 169 -10.58 19.92 4.33
C LEU A 169 -10.25 20.24 5.80
N ALA A 170 -10.46 21.48 6.24
CA ALA A 170 -10.24 21.85 7.64
C ALA A 170 -11.13 21.05 8.62
N THR A 171 -12.31 20.63 8.19
CA THR A 171 -13.20 19.79 8.99
C THR A 171 -12.69 18.35 9.08
N LEU A 172 -12.15 17.81 7.98
CA LEU A 172 -11.51 16.49 7.95
C LEU A 172 -10.24 16.41 8.78
N LEU A 173 -9.48 17.52 8.83
CA LEU A 173 -8.21 17.58 9.57
C LEU A 173 -8.38 17.91 11.07
N ARG A 174 -9.57 18.33 11.49
CA ARG A 174 -9.87 18.69 12.89
C ARG A 174 -9.64 17.54 13.89
N PRO A 175 -10.03 16.28 13.62
CA PRO A 175 -9.76 15.15 14.52
C PRO A 175 -8.27 14.88 14.73
N TYR A 176 -7.42 15.30 13.79
CA TYR A 176 -5.97 15.14 13.81
C TYR A 176 -5.25 16.37 14.39
N GLU A 177 -6.00 17.35 14.91
CA GLU A 177 -5.47 18.61 15.46
C GLU A 177 -4.62 19.44 14.47
N VAL A 178 -4.75 19.18 13.17
CA VAL A 178 -4.04 19.92 12.13
C VAL A 178 -4.85 21.14 11.69
N ALA A 179 -4.25 22.32 11.81
CA ALA A 179 -4.86 23.59 11.41
C ALA A 179 -3.99 24.34 10.40
N SER A 180 -4.66 25.07 9.49
CA SER A 180 -3.97 25.99 8.57
C SER A 180 -3.42 27.20 9.33
N ARG A 181 -2.22 27.63 8.96
CA ARG A 181 -1.54 28.81 9.51
C ARG A 181 -1.30 29.84 8.43
N ASP A 182 -1.30 31.11 8.80
CA ASP A 182 -0.92 32.18 7.89
C ASP A 182 0.60 32.15 7.71
N ILE A 183 1.05 31.78 6.51
CA ILE A 183 2.46 31.70 6.16
C ILE A 183 2.74 32.75 5.09
N THR A 184 3.81 33.51 5.28
CA THR A 184 4.29 34.47 4.29
C THR A 184 5.11 33.70 3.27
N HIS A 185 4.61 33.61 2.04
CA HIS A 185 5.32 32.94 0.95
C HIS A 185 6.39 33.89 0.37
N GLY A 186 7.31 33.38 -0.48
CA GLY A 186 8.39 34.18 -1.10
C GLY A 186 7.91 35.45 -1.80
N ASP A 187 6.65 35.45 -2.27
CA ASP A 187 5.98 36.59 -2.91
C ASP A 187 5.49 37.68 -1.93
N GLY A 188 5.79 37.57 -0.62
CA GLY A 188 5.37 38.51 0.43
C GLY A 188 3.89 38.45 0.81
N ARG A 189 3.07 37.69 0.08
CA ARG A 189 1.64 37.51 0.39
C ARG A 189 1.45 36.45 1.47
N ARG A 190 0.58 36.76 2.43
CA ARG A 190 0.13 35.81 3.46
C ARG A 190 -0.97 34.93 2.89
N ARG A 191 -0.79 33.62 2.97
CA ARG A 191 -1.81 32.64 2.58
C ARG A 191 -2.03 31.65 3.72
N LYS A 192 -3.25 31.11 3.79
CA LYS A 192 -3.54 29.96 4.64
C LYS A 192 -2.79 28.77 4.06
N SER A 193 -1.94 28.17 4.86
CA SER A 193 -1.06 27.08 4.46
C SER A 193 -1.02 26.00 5.54
N TYR A 194 -0.91 24.76 5.11
CA TYR A 194 -0.63 23.64 5.99
C TYR A 194 0.88 23.40 6.03
N ARG A 195 1.40 22.98 7.18
CA ARG A 195 2.80 22.60 7.33
C ARG A 195 2.93 21.10 7.20
N ARG A 196 3.94 20.65 6.46
CA ARG A 196 4.24 19.23 6.33
C ARG A 196 4.54 18.60 7.69
N SER A 197 5.32 19.28 8.53
CA SER A 197 5.66 18.79 9.86
C SER A 197 4.44 18.58 10.77
N ALA A 198 3.41 19.42 10.64
CA ALA A 198 2.17 19.25 11.40
C ALA A 198 1.36 18.03 10.94
N LEU A 199 1.33 17.77 9.62
CA LEU A 199 0.69 16.58 9.07
C LEU A 199 1.43 15.30 9.48
N LEU A 200 2.77 15.31 9.44
CA LEU A 200 3.60 14.18 9.87
C LEU A 200 3.47 13.89 11.37
N ALA A 201 3.45 14.94 12.21
CA ALA A 201 3.28 14.79 13.65
C ALA A 201 1.88 14.28 14.04
N ALA A 202 0.90 14.49 13.18
CA ALA A 202 -0.48 14.09 13.40
C ALA A 202 -0.79 12.66 12.95
N ILE A 203 0.18 11.92 12.40
CA ILE A 203 0.02 10.51 12.04
C ILE A 203 -0.06 9.67 13.33
N PRO A 204 -1.21 9.04 13.65
CA PRO A 204 -1.31 8.11 14.76
C PRO A 204 -0.31 6.95 14.59
N ALA A 205 0.23 6.42 15.69
CA ALA A 205 1.08 5.22 15.67
C ALA A 205 0.33 3.98 15.12
N ASP A 206 -1.01 3.98 15.26
CA ASP A 206 -1.92 2.95 14.75
C ASP A 206 -2.50 3.28 13.37
N CYS A 207 -2.05 4.37 12.74
CA CYS A 207 -2.47 4.70 11.38
C CYS A 207 -1.54 4.00 10.39
N ASP A 208 -2.10 3.15 9.54
CA ASP A 208 -1.47 2.58 8.33
C ASP A 208 -1.10 3.65 7.27
N CYS A 209 -1.04 4.93 7.66
CA CYS A 209 -0.83 6.10 6.82
C CYS A 209 0.59 6.64 6.83
N ARG A 210 1.55 5.92 7.44
CA ARG A 210 2.93 6.40 7.52
C ARG A 210 3.52 6.37 6.11
N PRO A 211 3.94 7.52 5.54
CA PRO A 211 4.60 7.49 4.25
C PRO A 211 5.96 6.80 4.41
N SER A 212 6.18 5.76 3.63
CA SER A 212 7.47 5.08 3.46
C SER A 212 8.50 5.98 2.79
#